data_AF-A0A6A5ST28-F1
#
_entry.id   AF-A0A6A5ST28-F1
#
_cell.length_a   1.000
_cell.length_b   1.000
_cell.length_c   1.000
_cell.angle_alpha   90.00
_cell.angle_beta   90.00
_cell.angle_gamma   90.00
#
_symmetry.space_group_name_H-M   'P 1'
#
loop_
_entity.id
_entity.type
_entity.pdbx_description
1 polymer ?
#
loop_
_entity_poly.entity_id
_entity_poly.type
_entity_poly.pdbx_seq_one_letter_code
_entity_poly.pdbx_strand_id
1 'polypeptide(L)'
;MATPPANHCVMCDNTGTLRCTRCQTAYCSLGCQSSDWDKHTYLCREAQNFLDQNRPQPNGPNTIWRRSIWFDPASTRPKFRWV
;
A
#
# COMPACT_ATOMS: atom_id res chain seq x y z
N MET A 1 -13.25 16.59 -4.21
CA MET A 1 -13.05 16.19 -2.80
C MET A 1 -12.40 14.82 -2.83
N ALA A 2 -11.19 14.66 -2.28
CA ALA A 2 -10.51 13.36 -2.27
C ALA A 2 -11.25 12.43 -1.29
N THR A 3 -11.68 11.27 -1.77
CA THR A 3 -12.30 10.24 -0.93
C THR A 3 -11.33 9.87 0.19
N PRO A 4 -11.74 9.87 1.47
CA PRO A 4 -10.87 9.40 2.54
C PRO A 4 -10.44 7.96 2.23
N PRO A 5 -9.17 7.59 2.46
CA PRO A 5 -8.74 6.21 2.27
C PRO A 5 -9.63 5.29 3.10
N ALA A 6 -10.06 4.18 2.49
CA ALA A 6 -10.97 3.21 3.09
C ALA A 6 -10.57 2.95 4.55
N ASN A 7 -11.49 3.25 5.46
CA ASN A 7 -11.23 3.19 6.90
C ASN A 7 -11.48 1.78 7.44
N HIS A 8 -11.20 0.76 6.63
CA HIS A 8 -11.39 -0.65 6.97
C HIS A 8 -10.05 -1.30 7.31
N CYS A 9 -10.09 -2.25 8.22
CA CYS A 9 -8.95 -3.09 8.53
C CYS A 9 -8.49 -3.84 7.27
N VAL A 10 -7.17 -3.92 7.06
CA VAL A 10 -6.64 -4.71 5.92
C VAL A 10 -6.79 -6.22 6.12
N MET A 11 -7.01 -6.66 7.37
CA MET A 11 -7.07 -8.08 7.75
C MET A 11 -8.49 -8.63 7.93
N CYS A 12 -9.50 -7.76 8.00
CA CYS A 12 -10.91 -8.14 8.17
C CYS A 12 -11.83 -6.94 7.82
N ASP A 13 -13.14 -7.14 7.82
CA ASP A 13 -14.08 -6.09 7.37
C ASP A 13 -14.40 -5.00 8.43
N ASN A 14 -13.86 -5.14 9.64
CA ASN A 14 -14.08 -4.18 10.72
C ASN A 14 -13.48 -2.80 10.41
N THR A 15 -14.04 -1.75 11.02
CA THR A 15 -13.49 -0.39 10.94
C THR A 15 -12.07 -0.34 11.53
N GLY A 16 -11.14 0.20 10.76
CA GLY A 16 -9.76 0.41 11.17
C GLY A 16 -9.62 1.67 12.03
N THR A 17 -9.38 1.49 13.32
CA THR A 17 -9.18 2.58 14.30
C THR A 17 -7.69 2.86 14.56
N LEU A 18 -6.82 1.93 14.16
CA LEU A 18 -5.36 2.02 14.28
C LEU A 18 -4.74 2.13 12.90
N ARG A 19 -3.62 2.84 12.79
CA ARG A 19 -2.89 3.01 11.54
C ARG A 19 -1.41 2.72 11.73
N CYS A 20 -0.81 2.08 10.73
CA CYS A 20 0.64 1.97 10.67
C CYS A 20 1.24 3.38 10.56
N THR A 21 2.14 3.74 11.47
CA THR A 21 2.73 5.09 11.53
C THR A 21 3.56 5.45 10.29
N ARG A 22 4.02 4.45 9.52
CA ARG A 22 4.83 4.64 8.32
C ARG A 22 3.99 4.78 7.05
N CYS A 23 3.16 3.79 6.75
CA CYS A 23 2.43 3.69 5.48
C CYS A 23 0.91 3.92 5.60
N GLN A 24 0.40 4.19 6.80
CA GLN A 24 -1.00 4.54 7.07
C GLN A 24 -2.05 3.45 6.79
N THR A 25 -1.63 2.21 6.49
CA THR A 25 -2.50 1.03 6.45
C THR A 25 -3.33 0.94 7.74
N ALA A 26 -4.64 0.74 7.59
CA ALA A 26 -5.57 0.71 8.70
C ALA A 26 -5.77 -0.71 9.25
N TYR A 27 -5.88 -0.81 10.57
CA TYR A 27 -6.14 -2.03 11.32
C TYR A 27 -7.20 -1.74 12.38
N CYS A 28 -8.06 -2.72 12.69
CA CYS A 28 -9.04 -2.56 13.77
C CYS A 28 -8.45 -2.82 15.17
N SER A 29 -7.30 -3.49 15.25
CA SER A 29 -6.65 -3.87 16.51
C SER A 29 -5.15 -4.08 16.33
N LEU A 30 -4.39 -4.04 17.44
CA LEU A 30 -2.98 -4.40 17.45
C LEU A 30 -2.77 -5.88 17.06
N GLY A 31 -3.73 -6.76 17.39
CA GLY A 31 -3.68 -8.17 17.00
C GLY A 31 -3.69 -8.35 15.48
N CYS A 32 -4.55 -7.62 14.76
CA CYS A 32 -4.55 -7.62 13.28
C CYS A 32 -3.25 -7.06 12.71
N GLN A 33 -2.71 -5.98 13.29
CA GLN A 33 -1.44 -5.42 12.86
C GLN A 33 -0.28 -6.40 13.04
N SER A 34 -0.18 -7.04 14.22
CA SER A 34 0.88 -8.00 14.52
C SER A 34 0.79 -9.25 13.64
N SER A 35 -0.42 -9.73 13.36
CA SER A 35 -0.65 -10.88 12.46
C SER A 35 -0.25 -10.60 11.01
N ASP A 36 -0.44 -9.36 10.53
CA ASP A 36 0.01 -8.95 9.19
C ASP A 36 1.52 -8.66 9.12
N TRP A 37 2.18 -8.42 10.25
CA TRP A 37 3.47 -7.74 10.31
C TRP A 37 4.56 -8.37 9.43
N ASP A 38 4.67 -9.69 9.43
CA ASP A 38 5.66 -10.41 8.62
C ASP A 38 5.49 -10.13 7.12
N LYS A 39 4.25 -10.05 6.63
CA LYS A 39 3.95 -9.72 5.23
C LYS A 39 4.04 -8.22 4.99
N HIS A 40 3.51 -7.44 5.93
CA HIS A 40 3.47 -5.98 5.88
C HIS A 40 4.86 -5.36 5.67
N THR A 41 5.86 -5.86 6.40
CA THR A 41 7.22 -5.27 6.42
C THR A 41 7.95 -5.34 5.09
N TYR A 42 7.58 -6.26 4.19
CA TYR A 42 8.17 -6.34 2.85
C TYR A 42 7.94 -5.07 2.05
N LEU A 43 6.73 -4.50 2.11
CA LEU A 43 6.32 -3.35 1.29
C LEU A 43 6.07 -2.07 2.11
N CYS A 44 5.91 -2.16 3.44
CA CYS A 44 5.60 -1.01 4.30
C CYS A 44 6.53 0.18 4.08
N ARG A 45 7.84 -0.07 4.00
CA ARG A 45 8.84 0.98 3.80
C ARG A 45 8.75 1.62 2.41
N GLU A 46 8.45 0.83 1.38
CA GLU A 46 8.28 1.35 0.04
C GLU A 46 6.95 2.09 -0.13
N ALA A 47 5.88 1.61 0.50
CA ALA A 47 4.54 2.20 0.44
C ALA A 47 4.53 3.66 0.88
N GLN A 48 5.33 4.01 1.89
CA GLN A 48 5.48 5.38 2.36
C GLN A 48 5.97 6.34 1.25
N ASN A 49 6.79 5.85 0.33
CA ASN A 49 7.38 6.64 -0.75
C ASN A 49 6.65 6.47 -2.09
N PHE A 50 5.81 5.45 -2.21
CA PHE A 50 5.05 5.13 -3.42
C PHE A 50 3.66 5.77 -3.41
N LEU A 51 3.65 7.09 -3.33
CA LEU A 51 2.45 7.92 -3.23
C LEU A 51 1.88 8.24 -4.62
N ASP A 52 0.58 8.50 -4.69
CA ASP A 52 -0.10 8.85 -5.95
C ASP A 52 0.42 10.16 -6.58
N GLN A 53 1.00 11.05 -5.78
CA GLN A 53 1.70 12.24 -6.25
C GLN A 53 2.92 11.91 -7.13
N ASN A 54 3.51 10.72 -6.96
CA ASN A 54 4.64 10.22 -7.74
C ASN A 54 4.17 9.35 -8.92
N ARG A 55 2.87 9.32 -9.22
CA ARG A 55 2.33 8.62 -10.39
C ARG A 55 2.78 9.35 -11.66
N PRO A 56 3.35 8.64 -12.65
CA PRO A 56 3.74 9.26 -13.90
C PRO A 56 2.51 9.88 -14.58
N GLN A 57 2.73 10.99 -15.27
CA GLN A 57 1.66 11.63 -16.03
C GLN A 57 1.33 10.77 -17.27
N PRO A 58 0.05 10.64 -17.65
CA PRO A 58 -0.35 10.06 -18.92
C PRO A 58 0.38 10.77 -20.08
N ASN A 59 1.05 10.03 -20.94
CA ASN A 59 1.80 10.54 -22.09
C ASN A 59 1.03 10.41 -23.41
N GLY A 60 -0.24 10.04 -23.38
CA GLY A 60 -1.08 9.86 -24.55
C GLY A 60 -2.54 9.60 -24.19
N PRO A 61 -3.45 9.69 -25.18
CA PRO A 61 -4.83 9.27 -24.99
C PRO A 61 -4.85 7.78 -24.60
N ASN A 62 -5.53 7.47 -23.49
CA ASN A 62 -5.67 6.14 -22.90
C ASN A 62 -4.46 5.59 -22.11
N THR A 63 -3.44 6.38 -21.78
CA THR A 63 -2.40 5.92 -20.83
C THR A 63 -2.94 5.95 -19.39
N ILE A 64 -3.11 4.78 -18.76
CA ILE A 64 -3.56 4.64 -17.38
C ILE A 64 -2.48 3.93 -16.57
N TRP A 65 -1.86 4.65 -15.63
CA TRP A 65 -0.89 4.06 -14.70
C TRP A 65 -1.58 3.39 -13.51
N ARG A 66 -1.27 2.11 -13.29
CA ARG A 66 -1.74 1.34 -12.14
C ARG A 66 -0.58 0.96 -11.23
N ARG A 67 -0.87 0.87 -9.93
CA ARG A 67 0.09 0.38 -8.95
C ARG A 67 0.19 -1.14 -9.08
N SER A 68 1.41 -1.65 -9.19
CA SER A 68 1.71 -3.07 -9.21
C SER A 68 2.77 -3.41 -8.17
N ILE A 69 2.80 -4.68 -7.77
CA ILE A 69 3.85 -5.25 -6.94
C ILE A 69 4.71 -6.10 -7.87
N TRP A 70 5.97 -5.70 -8.03
CA TRP A 70 6.96 -6.38 -8.85
C TRP A 70 7.81 -7.32 -7.99
N PHE A 71 7.91 -8.58 -8.41
CA PHE A 71 8.76 -9.60 -7.81
C PHE A 71 9.97 -9.82 -8.71
N ASP A 72 11.11 -9.26 -8.31
CA ASP A 72 12.37 -9.39 -9.03
C ASP A 72 13.04 -10.75 -8.71
N PRO A 73 13.36 -11.61 -9.68
CA PRO A 73 14.01 -12.89 -9.42
C PRO A 73 15.40 -12.74 -8.77
N ALA A 74 16.06 -11.58 -8.92
CA ALA A 74 17.33 -11.28 -8.28
C ALA A 74 17.19 -10.67 -6.87
N SER A 75 15.97 -10.45 -6.38
CA SER A 75 15.72 -9.83 -5.07
C SER A 75 14.79 -10.64 -4.20
N THR A 76 15.06 -10.66 -2.90
CA THR A 76 14.19 -11.29 -1.90
C THR A 76 13.04 -10.40 -1.44
N ARG A 77 12.94 -9.16 -1.95
CA ARG A 77 11.92 -8.20 -1.55
C ARG A 77 11.13 -7.69 -2.76
N PRO A 78 9.79 -7.74 -2.70
CA PRO A 78 8.95 -7.11 -3.71
C PRO A 78 9.06 -5.59 -3.66
N LYS A 79 8.76 -4.95 -4.78
CA LYS A 79 8.79 -3.48 -4.92
C LYS A 79 7.54 -2.95 -5.57
N PHE A 80 7.17 -1.71 -5.27
CA PHE A 80 6.11 -1.05 -6.02
C PHE A 80 6.61 -0.55 -7.38
N ARG A 81 5.76 -0.69 -8.39
CA ARG A 81 5.97 -0.19 -9.76
C ARG A 81 4.69 0.40 -10.32
N TRP A 82 4.82 1.46 -11.12
CA TRP A 82 3.73 1.95 -11.97
C TRP A 82 3.81 1.19 -13.30
N VAL A 83 2.69 0.65 -13.75
CA VAL A 83 2.55 -0.06 -15.04
C VAL A 83 1.34 0.44 -15.81
#